data_AF-A0A3M0XM22-F1
#
_entry.id   AF-A0A3M0XM22-F1
#
_cell.length_a   1.000
_cell.length_b   1.000
_cell.length_c   1.000
_cell.angle_alpha   90.00
_cell.angle_beta   90.00
_cell.angle_gamma   90.00
#
_symmetry.space_group_name_H-M   'P 1'
#
loop_
_entity.id
_entity.type
_entity.pdbx_description
1 polymer ?
#
loop_
_entity_poly.entity_id
_entity_poly.type
_entity_poly.pdbx_seq_one_letter_code
_entity_poly.pdbx_strand_id
1 'polypeptide(L)' 'LVRSRSGVRAQAITADGELVKDFLLQRTSRCVHVLNAPSPAATACLAIGERIAQSLEGLRGRRGGAPLGAGA' A
#
# COMPACT_ATOMS: atom_id res chain seq x y z
N LEU A 1 22.83 -29.81 5.64
CA LEU A 1 21.80 -28.77 5.45
C LEU A 1 20.73 -29.29 4.47
N VAL A 2 19.45 -29.00 4.70
CA VAL A 2 18.30 -29.39 3.85
C VAL A 2 17.68 -28.13 3.21
N ARG A 3 17.16 -28.23 1.98
CA ARG A 3 16.50 -27.12 1.28
C ARG A 3 15.11 -26.80 1.88
N SER A 4 14.81 -25.51 1.98
CA SER A 4 13.50 -24.97 2.35
C SER A 4 13.20 -23.68 1.58
N ARG A 5 11.92 -23.26 1.54
CA ARG A 5 11.51 -21.97 0.94
C ARG A 5 11.74 -20.84 1.94
N SER A 6 12.10 -19.67 1.42
CA SER A 6 12.21 -18.42 2.17
C SER A 6 11.44 -17.32 1.43
N GLY A 7 10.91 -16.36 2.18
CA GLY A 7 10.19 -15.22 1.63
C GLY A 7 10.13 -14.07 2.65
N VAL A 8 10.14 -12.84 2.15
CA VAL A 8 10.01 -11.62 2.96
C VAL A 8 8.69 -10.93 2.62
N ARG A 9 8.06 -10.30 3.62
CA ARG A 9 6.88 -9.46 3.43
C ARG A 9 7.28 -8.00 3.51
N ALA A 10 6.66 -7.16 2.69
CA ALA A 10 6.65 -5.73 2.94
C ALA A 10 5.88 -5.50 4.25
N GLN A 11 6.60 -5.11 5.30
CA GLN A 11 6.07 -4.92 6.64
C GLN A 11 6.42 -3.50 7.11
N ALA A 12 5.41 -2.66 7.32
CA ALA A 12 5.61 -1.33 7.85
C ALA A 12 5.67 -1.34 9.38
N ILE A 13 6.47 -0.42 9.91
CA ILE A 13 6.62 -0.12 11.34
C ILE A 13 6.32 1.37 11.52
N THR A 14 5.53 1.72 12.53
CA THR A 14 5.25 3.12 12.85
C THR A 14 6.47 3.80 13.49
N ALA A 15 6.45 5.13 13.58
CA ALA A 15 7.51 5.88 14.26
C ALA A 15 7.69 5.45 15.74
N ASP A 16 6.60 5.00 16.37
CA ASP A 16 6.59 4.51 17.75
C ASP A 16 7.04 3.02 17.88
N GLY A 17 7.42 2.38 16.76
CA GLY A 17 7.94 1.01 16.75
C GLY A 17 6.89 -0.08 16.59
N GLU A 18 5.61 0.26 16.38
CA GLU A 18 4.54 -0.71 16.28
C GLU A 18 4.37 -1.29 14.87
N LEU A 19 4.08 -2.60 14.79
CA LEU A 19 3.82 -3.26 13.52
C LEU A 19 2.45 -2.86 12.97
N VAL A 20 2.43 -2.32 11.76
CA VAL A 20 1.18 -2.06 11.05
C VAL A 20 0.48 -3.38 10.75
N LYS A 21 -0.76 -3.51 11.24
CA LYS A 21 -1.54 -4.76 11.15
C LYS A 21 -2.41 -4.86 9.90
N ASP A 22 -2.62 -3.75 9.20
CA ASP A 22 -3.53 -3.65 8.05
C ASP A 22 -2.83 -3.03 6.82
N PHE A 23 -3.52 -2.90 5.70
CA PHE A 23 -2.99 -2.24 4.51
C PHE A 23 -2.56 -0.81 4.81
N LEU A 24 -1.32 -0.49 4.43
CA LEU A 24 -0.83 0.88 4.46
C LEU A 24 -0.64 1.35 3.02
N LEU A 25 -1.46 2.32 2.62
CA LEU A 25 -1.37 2.95 1.30
C LEU A 25 -0.86 4.38 1.46
N GLN A 26 0.12 4.76 0.67
CA GLN A 26 0.51 6.16 0.48
C GLN A 26 0.32 6.57 -0.98
N ARG A 27 0.09 7.85 -1.22
CA ARG A 27 -0.19 8.37 -2.55
C ARG A 27 0.63 9.60 -2.85
N THR A 28 1.02 9.73 -4.09
CA THR A 28 1.52 10.98 -4.68
C THR A 28 0.57 11.41 -5.80
N SER A 29 0.91 12.47 -6.52
CA SER A 29 0.11 12.95 -7.66
C SER A 29 -0.04 11.90 -8.78
N ARG A 30 0.89 10.94 -8.89
CA ARG A 30 0.92 9.95 -9.98
C ARG A 30 1.18 8.51 -9.53
N CYS A 31 1.36 8.26 -8.23
CA CYS A 31 1.67 6.94 -7.71
C CYS A 31 0.78 6.55 -6.54
N VAL A 32 0.49 5.26 -6.43
CA VAL A 32 -0.01 4.63 -5.20
C VAL A 32 1.05 3.65 -4.73
N HIS A 33 1.47 3.79 -3.48
CA HIS A 33 2.43 2.93 -2.82
C HIS A 33 1.70 2.03 -1.84
N VAL A 34 1.89 0.71 -1.94
CA VAL A 34 1.42 -0.27 -0.96
C VAL A 34 2.60 -0.60 -0.04
N LEU A 35 2.60 -0.01 1.15
CA LEU A 35 3.71 -0.09 2.11
C LEU A 35 3.56 -1.24 3.11
N ASN A 36 2.33 -1.73 3.31
CA ASN A 36 2.04 -2.89 4.15
C ASN A 36 0.85 -3.65 3.56
N ALA A 37 0.89 -4.99 3.66
CA ALA A 37 -0.21 -5.85 3.28
C ALA A 37 -0.30 -7.05 4.24
N PRO A 38 -1.40 -7.21 5.00
CA PRO A 38 -1.57 -8.32 5.93
C PRO A 38 -1.70 -9.68 5.22
N SER A 39 -1.48 -10.76 5.96
CA SER A 39 -1.74 -12.12 5.45
C SER A 39 -3.24 -12.43 5.41
N PRO A 40 -3.76 -13.11 4.38
CA PRO A 40 -3.08 -13.55 3.16
C PRO A 40 -3.30 -12.57 1.99
N ALA A 41 -2.42 -11.57 1.85
CA ALA A 41 -2.47 -10.59 0.75
C ALA A 41 -2.51 -11.25 -0.65
N ALA A 42 -1.80 -12.37 -0.82
CA ALA A 42 -1.79 -13.10 -2.09
C ALA A 42 -3.16 -13.72 -2.41
N THR A 43 -3.88 -14.23 -1.41
CA THR A 43 -5.21 -14.86 -1.59
C THR A 43 -6.30 -13.82 -1.82
N ALA A 44 -6.19 -12.64 -1.20
CA ALA A 44 -7.15 -11.55 -1.35
C ALA A 44 -6.74 -10.51 -2.42
N CYS A 45 -5.78 -10.82 -3.29
CA CYS A 45 -5.12 -9.84 -4.17
C CYS A 45 -6.08 -9.10 -5.11
N LEU A 46 -7.14 -9.77 -5.59
CA LEU A 46 -8.13 -9.16 -6.48
C LEU A 46 -8.99 -8.12 -5.74
N ALA A 47 -9.53 -8.46 -4.57
CA ALA A 47 -10.31 -7.53 -3.76
C ALA A 47 -9.47 -6.31 -3.32
N ILE A 48 -8.18 -6.52 -3.03
CA ILE A 48 -7.24 -5.43 -2.72
C ILE A 48 -7.05 -4.53 -3.95
N GLY A 49 -6.83 -5.14 -5.13
CA GLY A 49 -6.69 -4.43 -6.40
C GLY A 49 -7.92 -3.58 -6.73
N GLU A 50 -9.12 -4.13 -6.56
CA GLU A 50 -10.39 -3.42 -6.74
C GLU A 50 -10.52 -2.23 -5.78
N ARG A 51 -10.22 -2.43 -4.50
CA ARG A 51 -10.25 -1.34 -3.51
C ARG A 51 -9.27 -0.22 -3.85
N ILE A 52 -8.07 -0.56 -4.35
CA ILE A 52 -7.09 0.43 -4.82
C ILE A 52 -7.66 1.17 -6.04
N ALA A 53 -8.20 0.47 -7.03
CA ALA A 53 -8.76 1.06 -8.24
C ALA A 53 -9.93 2.01 -7.95
N GLN A 54 -10.90 1.59 -7.13
CA GLN A 54 -12.03 2.42 -6.70
C GLN A 54 -11.56 3.72 -6.04
N SER A 55 -10.50 3.63 -5.23
CA SER A 55 -9.94 4.79 -4.55
C SER A 55 -9.29 5.83 -5.50
N LEU A 56 -9.09 5.46 -6.77
CA LEU A 56 -8.55 6.29 -7.85
C LEU A 56 -9.61 6.84 -8.80
N GLU A 57 -10.87 6.39 -8.73
CA GLU A 57 -11.91 6.82 -9.67
C GLU A 57 -12.21 8.33 -9.57
N GLY A 58 -12.11 8.92 -8.37
CA GLY A 58 -12.21 10.37 -8.15
C GLY A 58 -11.10 11.22 -8.80
N LEU A 59 -10.04 10.60 -9.32
CA LEU A 59 -8.91 11.29 -9.98
C LEU A 59 -9.03 11.37 -11.51
N ARG A 60 -9.93 10.60 -12.13
CA ARG A 60 -10.09 10.63 -13.61
C ARG A 60 -10.54 12.01 -14.11
N GLY A 61 -11.09 12.86 -13.24
CA GLY A 61 -11.47 14.25 -13.53
C GLY A 61 -10.46 15.34 -13.11
N ARG A 62 -9.35 15.03 -12.43
CA ARG A 62 -8.40 16.02 -11.89
C ARG A 62 -7.06 16.07 -12.63
N ARG A 63 -7.10 16.14 -13.97
CA ARG A 63 -5.93 16.48 -14.79
C ARG A 63 -5.56 17.95 -14.60
N GLY A 64 -5.02 18.29 -13.42
CA GLY A 64 -4.52 19.63 -13.13
C GLY A 64 -4.40 19.91 -11.63
N GLY A 65 -3.21 20.31 -11.18
CA GLY A 65 -3.04 21.11 -9.97
C GLY A 65 -2.38 20.42 -8.76
N ALA A 66 -1.10 20.76 -8.57
CA ALA A 66 -0.27 20.85 -7.36
C ALA A 66 -0.15 19.67 -6.35
N PRO A 67 1.06 19.43 -5.79
CA PRO A 67 1.27 18.47 -4.70
C PRO A 67 0.63 18.97 -3.38
N LEU A 68 -0.11 18.11 -2.70
CA LEU A 68 -0.63 18.36 -1.35
C LEU A 68 0.39 17.83 -0.32
N GLY A 69 1.00 18.73 0.46
CA GLY A 69 1.72 18.55 1.75
C GLY A 69 2.95 17.61 1.72
N ALA A 70 4.18 17.96 2.12
CA ALA A 70 4.64 18.72 3.31
C ALA A 70 3.92 18.31 4.59
N GLY A 71 4.50 17.34 5.30
CA GLY A 71 4.11 16.89 6.63
C GLY A 71 5.08 15.81 7.10
N ALA A 72 5.73 16.09 8.24
CA ALA A 72 6.81 15.36 8.88
C ALA A 72 6.47 13.92 9.27
#